data_AF-A0A7C7DRJ9-F1
#
_entry.id   AF-A0A7C7DRJ9-F1
#
_cell.length_a   1.000
_cell.length_b   1.000
_cell.length_c   1.000
_cell.angle_alpha   90.00
_cell.angle_beta   90.00
_cell.angle_gamma   90.00
#
_symmetry.space_group_name_H-M   'P 1'
#
loop_
_entity.id
_entity.type
_entity.pdbx_description
1 polymer ?
#
loop_
_entity_poly.entity_id
_entity_poly.type
_entity_poly.pdbx_seq_one_letter_code
_entity_poly.pdbx_strand_id
1 'polypeptide(L)'
;MQASQISHHPRKQKIEIPIIGSPFDRLTAVLEEFEPGEKRFIIYPEQCGVKPRTVSHVVEREVEVIVPARLHMSVLDMNRFSIERVGGGGIGLGIKIPLRARVRSTKRPEIVVNGERPLIALHFARVFKEILQ
;
A
#
# COMPACT_ATOMS: atom_id res chain seq x y z
N MET A 1 44.94 1.93 -7.16
CA MET A 1 44.12 2.51 -6.08
C MET A 1 42.65 2.37 -6.47
N GLN A 2 41.94 1.38 -5.93
CA GLN A 2 40.50 1.22 -6.16
C GLN A 2 39.76 2.11 -5.16
N ALA A 3 39.06 3.13 -5.66
CA ALA A 3 38.17 3.94 -4.85
C ALA A 3 36.95 3.09 -4.48
N SER A 4 36.80 2.78 -3.19
CA SER A 4 35.59 2.20 -2.63
C SER A 4 34.46 3.21 -2.77
N GLN A 5 33.48 2.90 -3.62
CA GLN A 5 32.21 3.63 -3.65
C GLN A 5 31.48 3.32 -2.34
N ILE A 6 31.61 4.20 -1.36
CA ILE A 6 30.75 4.21 -0.17
C ILE A 6 29.37 4.58 -0.69
N SER A 7 28.49 3.59 -0.78
CA SER A 7 27.10 3.78 -1.14
C SER A 7 26.40 4.54 -0.01
N HIS A 8 26.46 5.87 -0.06
CA HIS A 8 25.65 6.74 0.79
C HIS A 8 24.18 6.44 0.51
N HIS A 9 23.59 5.53 1.29
CA HIS A 9 22.15 5.37 1.32
C HIS A 9 21.61 6.60 2.07
N PRO A 10 20.84 7.48 1.43
CA PRO A 10 20.25 8.61 2.13
C PRO A 10 19.43 8.07 3.31
N ARG A 11 19.62 8.71 4.47
CA ARG A 11 18.91 8.33 5.69
C ARG A 11 17.42 8.58 5.46
N LYS A 12 16.63 7.50 5.43
CA LYS A 12 15.18 7.54 5.28
C LYS A 12 14.56 8.51 6.28
N GLN A 13 13.63 9.32 5.81
CA GLN A 13 12.93 10.28 6.65
C GLN A 13 11.96 9.59 7.60
N LYS A 14 11.76 10.20 8.76
CA LYS A 14 10.81 9.77 9.77
C LYS A 14 10.03 10.99 10.23
N ILE A 15 8.71 10.92 10.15
CA ILE A 15 7.81 12.00 10.56
C ILE A 15 6.79 11.47 11.56
N GLU A 16 6.44 12.29 12.54
CA GLU A 16 5.39 12.00 13.50
C GLU A 16 4.19 12.89 13.18
N ILE A 17 3.07 12.27 12.85
CA ILE A 17 1.84 12.97 12.50
C ILE A 17 0.81 12.73 13.60
N PRO A 18 0.33 13.78 14.30
CA PRO A 18 -0.82 13.65 15.16
C PRO A 18 -2.09 13.50 14.31
N ILE A 19 -2.80 12.39 14.48
CA ILE A 19 -4.11 12.15 13.87
C ILE A 19 -5.17 12.38 14.93
N ILE A 20 -6.10 13.28 14.64
CA ILE A 20 -7.23 13.62 15.51
C ILE A 20 -8.50 13.10 14.82
N GLY A 21 -9.16 12.12 15.44
CA GLY A 21 -10.38 11.51 14.89
C GLY A 21 -11.67 12.11 15.39
N SER A 22 -11.67 12.54 16.64
CA SER A 22 -12.76 13.20 17.33
C SER A 22 -12.17 14.09 18.43
N PRO A 23 -12.95 14.97 19.09
CA PRO A 23 -12.45 15.77 20.20
C PRO A 23 -11.78 14.98 21.34
N PHE A 24 -12.06 13.67 21.44
CA PHE A 24 -11.52 12.78 22.47
C PHE A 24 -10.59 11.68 21.92
N ASP A 25 -10.34 11.66 20.61
CA ASP A 25 -9.49 10.65 19.95
C ASP A 25 -8.28 11.31 19.30
N ARG A 26 -7.10 11.15 19.90
CA ARG A 26 -5.81 11.60 19.36
C ARG A 26 -4.80 10.47 19.43
N LEU A 27 -4.19 10.15 18.29
CA LEU A 27 -3.06 9.23 18.19
C LEU A 27 -1.89 9.90 17.45
N THR A 28 -0.66 9.50 17.74
CA THR A 28 0.51 9.91 16.95
C THR A 28 0.93 8.74 16.07
N ALA A 29 0.86 8.94 14.77
CA ALA A 29 1.33 8.00 13.77
C ALA A 29 2.79 8.31 13.43
N VAL A 30 3.64 7.29 13.43
CA VAL A 30 5.03 7.40 13.01
C VAL A 30 5.11 6.91 11.56
N LEU A 31 5.41 7.80 10.63
CA LEU A 31 5.59 7.44 9.23
C LEU A 31 7.07 7.42 8.89
N GLU A 32 7.54 6.26 8.46
CA GLU A 32 8.89 6.08 7.95
C GLU A 32 8.85 6.00 6.42
N GLU A 33 9.77 6.71 5.78
CA GLU A 33 9.93 6.68 4.34
C GLU A 33 10.24 5.26 3.85
N PHE A 34 9.61 4.87 2.75
CA PHE A 34 9.82 3.57 2.14
C PHE A 34 9.77 3.64 0.62
N GLU A 35 10.44 2.67 0.00
CA GLU A 35 10.45 2.53 -1.44
C GLU A 35 9.30 1.61 -1.90
N PRO A 36 8.64 1.92 -3.02
CA PRO A 36 7.68 1.00 -3.63
C PRO A 36 8.28 -0.39 -3.84
N GLY A 37 7.62 -1.45 -3.34
CA GLY A 37 8.11 -2.83 -3.41
C GLY A 37 9.19 -3.20 -2.38
N GLU A 38 9.42 -2.41 -1.34
CA GLU A 38 10.38 -2.76 -0.29
C GLU A 38 10.04 -4.10 0.39
N LYS A 39 10.98 -5.06 0.33
CA LYS A 39 10.75 -6.46 0.69
C LYS A 39 10.28 -6.70 2.13
N ARG A 40 10.65 -5.83 3.07
CA ARG A 40 10.24 -5.94 4.48
C ARG A 40 8.72 -5.86 4.68
N PHE A 41 7.99 -5.29 3.71
CA PHE A 41 6.52 -5.17 3.75
C PHE A 41 5.80 -6.30 3.00
N ILE A 42 6.53 -7.19 2.32
CA ILE A 42 5.94 -8.24 1.51
C ILE A 42 5.63 -9.43 2.42
N ILE A 43 4.35 -9.73 2.56
CA ILE A 43 3.86 -10.97 3.15
C ILE A 43 3.67 -11.96 1.98
N TYR A 44 4.50 -12.99 1.93
CA TYR A 44 4.41 -14.04 0.93
C TYR A 44 3.25 -15.01 1.26
N PRO A 45 2.53 -15.57 0.26
CA PRO A 45 1.40 -16.46 0.47
C PRO A 45 1.66 -17.62 1.44
N GLU A 46 2.87 -18.17 1.42
CA GLU A 46 3.32 -19.29 2.25
C GLU A 46 3.30 -18.96 3.73
N GLN A 47 3.58 -17.70 4.09
CA GLN A 47 3.50 -17.21 5.46
C GLN A 47 2.06 -17.22 5.99
N CYS A 48 1.08 -17.27 5.09
CA CYS A 48 -0.34 -17.41 5.40
C CYS A 48 -0.86 -18.85 5.16
N GLY A 49 0.02 -19.83 4.91
CA GLY A 49 -0.37 -21.20 4.59
C GLY A 49 -1.02 -21.37 3.21
N VAL A 50 -0.85 -20.39 2.32
CA VAL A 50 -1.37 -20.41 0.95
C VAL A 50 -0.24 -20.78 -0.01
N LYS A 51 -0.49 -21.71 -0.93
CA LYS A 51 0.51 -22.07 -1.95
C LYS A 51 0.76 -20.90 -2.91
N PRO A 52 2.01 -20.67 -3.33
CA PRO A 52 2.35 -19.65 -4.32
C PRO A 52 1.63 -19.88 -5.63
N ARG A 53 1.43 -18.79 -6.37
CA ARG A 53 0.90 -18.83 -7.72
C ARG A 53 1.83 -18.05 -8.61
N THR A 54 2.19 -18.62 -9.75
CA THR A 54 2.99 -17.96 -10.76
C THR A 54 2.15 -17.65 -11.99
N VAL A 55 2.48 -16.56 -12.68
CA VAL A 55 1.86 -16.19 -13.96
C VAL A 55 2.80 -16.59 -15.08
N SER A 56 2.44 -17.64 -15.83
CA SER A 56 3.31 -18.22 -16.88
C SER A 56 3.29 -17.44 -18.21
N HIS A 57 2.22 -16.69 -18.48
CA HIS A 57 2.04 -15.95 -19.73
C HIS A 57 1.27 -14.66 -19.50
N VAL A 58 1.72 -13.58 -20.13
CA VAL A 58 1.05 -12.27 -20.10
C VAL A 58 0.12 -12.19 -21.30
N VAL A 59 -1.19 -12.13 -21.04
CA VAL A 59 -2.19 -11.79 -22.05
C VAL A 59 -2.45 -10.29 -21.97
N GLU A 60 -2.22 -9.55 -23.05
CA GLU A 60 -2.57 -8.13 -23.10
C GLU A 60 -4.08 -7.97 -23.07
N ARG A 61 -4.57 -7.32 -22.02
CA ARG A 61 -5.99 -7.08 -21.78
C ARG A 61 -6.13 -5.83 -20.94
N GLU A 62 -7.19 -5.09 -21.20
CA GLU A 62 -7.65 -4.04 -20.31
C GLU A 62 -8.91 -4.51 -19.57
N VAL A 63 -8.95 -4.22 -18.27
CA VAL A 63 -10.12 -4.44 -17.42
C VAL A 63 -10.45 -3.16 -16.68
N GLU A 64 -11.73 -2.84 -16.62
CA GLU A 64 -12.25 -1.82 -15.70
C GLU A 64 -12.82 -2.52 -14.48
N VAL A 65 -12.39 -2.08 -13.29
CA VAL A 65 -12.80 -2.63 -12.01
C VAL A 65 -13.45 -1.53 -11.20
N ILE A 66 -14.63 -1.82 -10.66
CA ILE A 66 -15.32 -0.96 -9.71
C ILE A 66 -15.30 -1.67 -8.37
N VAL A 67 -14.62 -1.08 -7.38
CA VAL A 67 -14.57 -1.62 -6.02
C VAL A 67 -15.46 -0.78 -5.10
N PRO A 68 -16.23 -1.43 -4.20
CA PRO A 68 -16.96 -0.70 -3.18
C PRO A 68 -15.94 -0.06 -2.22
N ALA A 69 -15.93 1.27 -2.14
CA ALA A 69 -15.20 1.98 -1.10
C ALA A 69 -16.13 2.91 -0.32
N ARG A 70 -15.68 3.31 0.87
CA ARG A 70 -16.43 4.17 1.79
C ARG A 70 -15.52 5.27 2.32
N LEU A 71 -16.03 6.50 2.34
CA LEU A 71 -15.40 7.61 3.05
C LEU A 71 -16.06 7.74 4.41
N HIS A 72 -15.27 7.67 5.47
CA HIS A 72 -15.75 7.79 6.84
C HIS A 72 -15.63 9.26 7.29
N MET A 73 -16.76 9.87 7.65
CA MET A 73 -16.81 11.29 8.06
C MET A 73 -16.41 11.52 9.52
N SER A 74 -16.72 10.55 10.38
CA SER A 74 -16.37 10.54 11.80
C SER A 74 -16.30 9.10 12.27
N VAL A 75 -15.26 8.76 13.02
CA VAL A 75 -15.07 7.45 13.63
C VAL A 75 -15.02 7.65 15.14
N LEU A 76 -15.90 6.96 15.88
CA LEU A 76 -15.85 6.86 17.33
C LEU A 76 -14.85 5.76 17.70
N ASP A 77 -13.92 6.07 18.63
CA ASP A 77 -12.82 5.21 19.08
C ASP A 77 -11.76 4.96 17.99
N MET A 78 -11.08 6.04 17.58
CA MET A 78 -9.93 5.96 16.67
C MET A 78 -8.69 5.35 17.36
N ASN A 79 -8.64 5.32 18.69
CA ASN A 79 -7.51 4.76 19.43
C ASN A 79 -7.35 3.25 19.19
N ARG A 80 -8.45 2.54 18.92
CA ARG A 80 -8.39 1.19 18.36
C ARG A 80 -7.87 1.15 16.92
N PHE A 81 -8.06 2.19 16.12
CA PHE A 81 -7.56 2.31 14.73
C PHE A 81 -6.07 2.67 14.59
N SER A 82 -5.27 2.55 15.64
CA SER A 82 -3.82 2.74 15.52
C SER A 82 -3.28 1.91 14.35
N ILE A 83 -2.66 2.57 13.38
CA ILE A 83 -2.04 1.93 12.20
C ILE A 83 -0.99 0.88 12.58
N GLU A 84 -0.51 0.92 13.83
CA GLU A 84 0.48 0.00 14.37
C GLU A 84 -0.14 -1.18 15.15
N ARG A 85 -1.46 -1.19 15.37
CA ARG A 85 -2.15 -2.29 16.06
C ARG A 85 -3.06 -3.05 15.11
N VAL A 86 -2.72 -4.32 14.87
CA VAL A 86 -3.62 -5.29 14.26
C VAL A 86 -4.88 -5.49 15.11
N GLY A 87 -6.05 -5.57 14.47
CA GLY A 87 -7.33 -5.81 15.16
C GLY A 87 -8.05 -4.56 15.66
N GLY A 88 -7.64 -3.38 15.19
CA GLY A 88 -8.36 -2.14 15.43
C GLY A 88 -9.75 -2.08 14.80
N GLY A 89 -10.73 -1.56 15.54
CA GLY A 89 -12.08 -1.32 15.05
C GLY A 89 -12.68 -0.08 15.71
N GLY A 90 -13.54 0.61 14.98
CA GLY A 90 -14.28 1.78 15.43
C GLY A 90 -15.56 1.92 14.63
N ILE A 91 -16.49 2.71 15.16
CA ILE A 91 -17.84 2.83 14.61
C ILE A 91 -17.97 4.19 13.96
N GLY A 92 -18.39 4.23 12.70
CA GLY A 92 -18.50 5.49 11.96
C GLY A 92 -19.55 5.45 10.86
N LEU A 93 -20.00 6.65 10.48
CA LEU A 93 -20.87 6.83 9.34
C LEU A 93 -20.03 6.93 8.07
N GLY A 94 -20.31 6.04 7.12
CA GLY A 94 -19.61 5.96 5.85
C GLY A 94 -20.51 6.37 4.69
N ILE A 95 -20.00 7.23 3.82
CA ILE A 95 -20.62 7.52 2.53
C ILE A 95 -20.04 6.54 1.51
N LYS A 96 -20.90 5.88 0.72
CA LYS A 96 -20.46 5.00 -0.36
C LYS A 96 -19.83 5.83 -1.47
N ILE A 97 -18.54 5.62 -1.70
CA ILE A 97 -17.79 6.24 -2.79
C ILE A 97 -17.14 5.11 -3.58
N PRO A 98 -17.80 4.55 -4.61
CA PRO A 98 -17.20 3.48 -5.40
C PRO A 98 -15.96 4.01 -6.11
N LEU A 99 -14.86 3.27 -6.03
CA LEU A 99 -13.63 3.58 -6.76
C LEU A 99 -13.62 2.81 -8.07
N ARG A 100 -13.23 3.50 -9.13
CA ARG A 100 -13.06 2.91 -10.47
C ARG A 100 -11.59 2.93 -10.83
N ALA A 101 -11.09 1.82 -11.35
CA ALA A 101 -9.73 1.71 -11.86
C ALA A 101 -9.73 0.96 -13.18
N ARG A 102 -8.91 1.43 -14.13
CA ARG A 102 -8.59 0.70 -15.35
C ARG A 102 -7.21 0.11 -15.21
N VAL A 103 -7.10 -1.20 -15.41
CA VAL A 103 -5.83 -1.93 -15.34
C VAL A 103 -5.60 -2.60 -16.67
N ARG A 104 -4.41 -2.40 -17.23
CA ARG A 104 -4.01 -2.99 -18.51
C ARG A 104 -2.71 -3.76 -18.32
N SER A 105 -2.72 -5.03 -18.70
CA SER A 105 -1.49 -5.81 -18.86
C SER A 105 -0.81 -5.44 -20.18
N THR A 106 0.51 -5.24 -20.13
CA THR A 106 1.34 -4.92 -21.29
C THR A 106 2.47 -5.93 -21.42
N LYS A 107 2.94 -6.21 -22.64
CA LYS A 107 4.13 -7.07 -22.85
C LYS A 107 5.43 -6.49 -22.28
N ARG A 108 5.48 -5.16 -22.09
CA ARG A 108 6.64 -4.51 -21.49
C ARG A 108 6.67 -4.78 -19.99
N PRO A 109 7.85 -5.03 -19.39
CA PRO A 109 7.97 -5.33 -17.96
C PRO A 109 7.81 -4.12 -17.04
N GLU A 110 7.67 -2.93 -17.61
CA GLU A 110 7.50 -1.65 -16.91
C GLU A 110 6.12 -1.54 -16.26
N ILE A 111 6.08 -0.98 -15.04
CA ILE A 111 4.82 -0.68 -14.34
C ILE A 111 4.54 0.80 -14.55
N VAL A 112 3.45 1.12 -15.23
CA VAL A 112 2.99 2.49 -15.45
C VAL A 112 1.76 2.75 -14.60
N VAL A 113 1.83 3.78 -13.76
CA VAL A 113 0.74 4.19 -12.89
C VAL A 113 0.32 5.61 -13.26
N ASN A 114 -0.94 5.77 -13.64
CA ASN A 114 -1.55 7.05 -13.94
C ASN A 114 -2.62 7.32 -12.89
N GLY A 115 -2.58 8.48 -12.23
CA GLY A 115 -3.57 8.88 -11.23
C GLY A 115 -2.95 9.49 -9.98
N GLU A 116 -3.78 9.69 -8.97
CA GLU A 116 -3.36 10.24 -7.69
C GLU A 116 -2.59 9.21 -6.85
N ARG A 117 -1.64 9.68 -6.04
CA ARG A 117 -0.80 8.86 -5.15
C ARG A 117 -0.06 7.71 -5.87
N PRO A 118 0.71 8.01 -6.93
CA PRO A 118 1.32 6.97 -7.78
C PRO A 118 2.26 6.03 -7.02
N LEU A 119 2.93 6.50 -5.96
CA LEU A 119 3.85 5.68 -5.16
C LEU A 119 3.14 4.52 -4.44
N ILE A 120 1.91 4.71 -3.97
CA ILE A 120 1.14 3.66 -3.28
C ILE A 120 0.74 2.57 -4.26
N ALA A 121 0.17 2.97 -5.41
CA ALA A 121 -0.21 2.02 -6.44
C ALA A 121 1.02 1.29 -7.02
N LEU A 122 2.15 1.99 -7.20
CA LEU A 122 3.41 1.40 -7.62
C LEU A 122 3.94 0.41 -6.59
N HIS A 123 3.79 0.69 -5.28
CA HIS A 123 4.20 -0.22 -4.23
C HIS A 123 3.44 -1.54 -4.37
N PHE A 124 2.11 -1.51 -4.37
CA PHE A 124 1.31 -2.72 -4.52
C PHE A 124 1.59 -3.46 -5.83
N ALA A 125 1.73 -2.75 -6.95
CA ALA A 125 2.05 -3.37 -8.23
C ALA A 125 3.40 -4.11 -8.20
N ARG A 126 4.43 -3.55 -7.54
CA ARG A 126 5.72 -4.22 -7.34
C ARG A 126 5.60 -5.41 -6.39
N VAL A 127 4.82 -5.31 -5.32
CA VAL A 127 4.54 -6.43 -4.41
C VAL A 127 3.87 -7.58 -5.15
N PHE A 128 2.82 -7.31 -5.94
CA PHE A 128 2.16 -8.34 -6.74
C PHE A 128 3.10 -8.97 -7.76
N LYS A 129 3.95 -8.16 -8.40
CA LYS A 129 4.95 -8.68 -9.34
C LYS A 129 5.94 -9.61 -8.65
N GLU A 130 6.44 -9.27 -7.47
CA GLU A 130 7.33 -10.14 -6.68
C GLU A 130 6.65 -11.45 -6.26
N ILE A 131 5.38 -11.40 -5.85
CA ILE A 131 4.64 -12.58 -5.37
C ILE A 131 4.23 -13.53 -6.51
N LEU A 132 4.02 -12.99 -7.72
CA LEU A 132 3.46 -13.73 -8.86
C LEU A 132 4.50 -14.16 -9.90
N GLN A 133 5.77 -13.78 -9.72
CA GLN A 133 6.90 -14.21 -10.55
C GLN A 133 7.55 -15.47 -9.99
#